data_AF-A0A978VIP4-F1
#
_entry.id   AF-A0A978VIP4-F1
#
_cell.length_a   1.000
_cell.length_b   1.000
_cell.length_c   1.000
_cell.angle_alpha   90.00
_cell.angle_beta   90.00
_cell.angle_gamma   90.00
#
_symmetry.space_group_name_H-M   'P 1'
#
loop_
_entity.id
_entity.type
_entity.pdbx_description
1 polymer ?
#
loop_
_entity_poly.entity_id
_entity_poly.type
_entity_poly.pdbx_seq_one_letter_code
_entity_poly.pdbx_strand_id
1 'polypeptide(L)'
;MLRISNGNLVLFDESKIPIWSTNIVNSTTSDSVKAVLQNDGNFVLKDGSNSLKILWHKFEHPTDTWLHGCKFGYNNIAKTSQRLISWKNSEDPSPGLYSRELDTSDRALKILWNRSKNY
;
A
#
# COMPACT_ATOMS: atom_id res chain seq x y z
N MET A 1 12.75 -13.95 1.98
CA MET A 1 11.68 -14.62 2.76
C MET A 1 10.73 -13.59 3.36
N LEU A 2 9.41 -13.78 3.27
CA LEU A 2 8.39 -12.92 3.89
C LEU A 2 7.90 -13.56 5.21
N ARG A 3 7.94 -12.84 6.33
CA ARG A 3 7.43 -13.34 7.64
C ARG A 3 7.01 -12.21 8.58
N ILE A 4 6.28 -12.59 9.64
CA ILE A 4 6.01 -11.69 10.77
C ILE A 4 7.26 -11.59 11.64
N SER A 5 7.65 -10.37 12.00
CA SER A 5 8.77 -10.05 12.88
C SER A 5 8.44 -8.79 13.67
N ASN A 6 8.49 -8.86 15.01
CA ASN A 6 8.18 -7.73 15.90
C ASN A 6 6.85 -7.03 15.56
N GLY A 7 5.81 -7.83 15.29
CA GLY A 7 4.48 -7.34 14.97
C GLY A 7 4.31 -6.69 13.59
N ASN A 8 5.35 -6.70 12.77
CA ASN A 8 5.33 -6.22 11.39
C ASN A 8 5.43 -7.38 10.40
N LEU A 9 4.92 -7.16 9.19
CA LEU A 9 5.24 -8.02 8.06
C LEU A 9 6.53 -7.52 7.41
N VAL A 10 7.54 -8.37 7.31
CA VAL A 10 8.88 -8.01 6.86
C VAL A 10 9.35 -8.95 5.75
N LEU A 11 9.82 -8.36 4.66
CA LEU A 11 10.48 -9.06 3.56
C LEU A 11 11.99 -8.98 3.75
N PHE A 12 12.63 -10.16 3.78
CA PHE A 12 14.07 -10.31 3.87
C PHE A 12 14.65 -10.78 2.54
N ASP A 13 15.86 -10.33 2.22
CA ASP A 13 16.67 -10.87 1.13
C ASP A 13 17.27 -12.25 1.50
N GLU A 14 18.12 -12.79 0.62
CA GLU A 14 18.82 -14.06 0.83
C GLU A 14 19.81 -14.01 2.00
N SER A 15 20.40 -12.84 2.25
CA SER A 15 21.31 -12.57 3.37
C SER A 15 20.58 -12.32 4.69
N LYS A 16 19.24 -12.46 4.72
CA LYS A 16 18.36 -12.19 5.86
C LYS A 16 18.36 -10.72 6.30
N ILE A 17 18.69 -9.80 5.39
CA ILE A 17 18.60 -8.35 5.60
C ILE A 17 17.18 -7.89 5.21
N PRO A 18 16.51 -7.10 6.06
CA PRO A 18 15.17 -6.59 5.74
C PRO A 18 15.24 -5.57 4.60
N ILE A 19 14.49 -5.82 3.53
CA ILE A 19 14.41 -4.95 2.33
C ILE A 19 13.08 -4.21 2.21
N TRP A 20 12.05 -4.65 2.94
CA TRP A 20 10.75 -3.97 3.02
C TRP A 20 10.01 -4.36 4.31
N SER A 21 9.20 -3.44 4.86
CA SER A 21 8.29 -3.74 5.96
C SER A 21 7.04 -2.84 5.96
N THR A 22 6.01 -3.26 6.69
CA THR A 22 4.78 -2.48 6.90
C THR A 22 4.96 -1.20 7.75
N ASN A 23 6.09 -1.05 8.44
CA ASN A 23 6.42 0.14 9.27
C ASN A 23 5.34 0.54 10.28
N ILE A 24 4.66 -0.42 10.91
CA ILE A 24 3.64 -0.18 11.92
C ILE A 24 4.32 0.26 13.22
N VAL A 25 4.03 1.49 13.63
CA VAL A 25 4.49 2.07 14.90
C VAL A 25 3.52 1.64 16.01
N ASN A 26 4.05 1.18 17.16
CA ASN A 26 3.29 0.68 18.31
C ASN A 26 2.54 -0.65 18.08
N SER A 27 3.16 -1.62 17.40
CA SER A 27 2.53 -2.94 17.30
C SER A 27 2.35 -3.56 18.69
N THR A 28 1.12 -3.98 18.98
CA THR A 28 0.82 -4.94 20.05
C THR A 28 1.68 -6.19 19.88
N THR A 29 1.96 -6.88 20.99
CA THR A 29 2.88 -8.03 21.09
C THR A 29 2.89 -8.91 19.83
N SER A 30 4.10 -9.18 19.32
CA SER A 30 4.36 -9.93 18.08
C SER A 30 3.58 -11.23 17.94
N ASP A 31 3.25 -11.83 19.07
CA ASP A 31 2.82 -13.23 19.18
C ASP A 31 1.39 -13.46 18.68
N SER A 32 0.63 -12.40 18.39
CA SER A 32 -0.74 -12.54 17.89
C SER A 32 -0.93 -12.07 16.45
N VAL A 33 0.01 -11.35 15.82
CA VAL A 33 -0.26 -10.70 14.54
C VAL A 33 -0.43 -11.71 13.39
N LYS A 34 -1.49 -11.53 12.59
CA LYS A 34 -1.82 -12.41 11.45
C LYS A 34 -1.88 -11.64 10.14
N ALA A 35 -1.22 -12.15 9.11
CA ALA A 35 -1.36 -11.69 7.73
C ALA A 35 -2.43 -12.50 7.00
N VAL A 36 -3.38 -11.84 6.35
CA VAL A 36 -4.52 -12.49 5.67
C VAL A 36 -4.77 -11.83 4.33
N LEU A 37 -4.87 -12.64 3.26
CA LEU A 37 -5.42 -12.21 1.99
C LEU A 37 -6.94 -12.45 2.02
N GLN A 38 -7.71 -11.38 1.91
CA GLN A 38 -9.17 -11.41 1.89
C GLN A 38 -9.69 -11.70 0.47
N ASN A 39 -10.96 -12.11 0.38
CA ASN A 39 -11.58 -12.50 -0.90
C ASN A 39 -11.74 -11.34 -1.89
N ASP A 40 -11.72 -10.09 -1.41
CA ASP A 40 -11.72 -8.88 -2.23
C ASP A 40 -10.33 -8.51 -2.76
N GLY A 41 -9.30 -9.29 -2.44
CA GLY A 41 -7.92 -9.03 -2.79
C GLY A 41 -7.21 -8.05 -1.86
N ASN A 42 -7.84 -7.63 -0.76
CA ASN A 42 -7.17 -6.84 0.26
C ASN A 42 -6.26 -7.73 1.10
N PHE A 43 -4.99 -7.36 1.15
CA PHE A 43 -4.02 -8.04 2.00
C PHE A 43 -3.85 -7.25 3.30
N VAL A 44 -4.24 -7.86 4.42
CA VAL A 44 -4.35 -7.17 5.70
C VAL A 44 -3.43 -7.80 6.74
N LEU A 45 -2.91 -6.95 7.61
CA LEU A 45 -2.30 -7.33 8.88
C LEU A 45 -3.28 -7.00 10.00
N LYS A 46 -3.64 -8.00 10.81
CA LYS A 46 -4.61 -7.83 11.90
C LYS A 46 -4.06 -8.35 13.23
N ASP A 47 -4.57 -7.77 14.30
CA ASP A 47 -4.31 -8.24 15.67
C ASP A 47 -4.94 -9.64 15.86
N GLY A 48 -4.21 -10.58 16.43
CA GLY A 48 -4.71 -11.95 16.61
C GLY A 48 -5.67 -12.10 17.76
N SER A 49 -5.55 -11.24 18.77
CA SER A 49 -6.45 -11.19 19.92
C SER A 49 -7.73 -10.44 19.60
N ASN A 50 -7.65 -9.43 18.72
CA ASN A 50 -8.81 -8.71 18.21
C ASN A 50 -8.82 -8.68 16.68
N SER A 51 -9.50 -9.67 16.08
CA SER A 51 -9.59 -9.80 14.61
C SER A 51 -10.26 -8.63 13.89
N LEU A 52 -11.01 -7.78 14.60
CA LEU A 52 -11.62 -6.56 14.05
C LEU A 52 -10.63 -5.40 13.94
N LYS A 53 -9.49 -5.49 14.64
CA LYS A 53 -8.44 -4.46 14.61
C LYS A 53 -7.48 -4.73 13.45
N ILE A 54 -7.68 -3.98 12.37
CA ILE A 54 -6.75 -3.92 11.24
C ILE A 54 -5.59 -3.01 11.61
N LEU A 55 -4.37 -3.53 11.53
CA LEU A 55 -3.14 -2.81 11.84
C LEU A 55 -2.52 -2.20 10.58
N TRP A 56 -2.68 -2.87 9.45
CA TRP A 56 -2.21 -2.42 8.14
C TRP A 56 -3.01 -3.11 7.03
N HIS A 57 -3.15 -2.48 5.87
CA HIS A 57 -3.73 -3.13 4.70
C HIS A 57 -3.24 -2.55 3.37
N LYS A 58 -3.17 -3.41 2.35
CA LYS A 58 -2.61 -3.09 1.03
C LYS A 58 -3.40 -2.02 0.30
N PHE A 59 -4.71 -1.91 0.54
CA PHE A 59 -5.56 -0.94 -0.17
C PHE A 59 -5.22 0.53 0.14
N GLU A 60 -4.48 0.81 1.22
CA GLU A 60 -3.91 2.14 1.49
C GLU A 60 -2.63 2.45 0.69
N HIS A 61 -2.01 1.42 0.10
CA HIS A 61 -0.74 1.51 -0.63
C HIS A 61 -0.88 0.95 -2.06
N PRO A 62 -1.66 1.61 -2.93
CA PRO A 62 -1.84 1.15 -4.30
C PRO A 62 -0.56 1.27 -5.12
N THR A 63 -0.42 0.40 -6.14
CA THR A 63 0.64 0.45 -7.15
C THR A 63 0.12 1.14 -8.40
N ASP A 64 -0.05 0.42 -9.48
CA ASP A 64 -0.55 0.82 -10.79
C ASP A 64 -2.05 0.55 -10.98
N THR A 65 -2.62 -0.39 -10.19
CA THR A 65 -4.00 -0.87 -10.36
C THR A 65 -4.88 -0.47 -9.18
N TRP A 66 -6.05 0.07 -9.50
CA TRP A 66 -7.14 0.26 -8.54
C TRP A 66 -8.05 -0.96 -8.52
N LEU A 67 -8.27 -1.53 -7.33
CA LEU A 67 -9.18 -2.65 -7.11
C LEU A 67 -10.47 -2.14 -6.46
N HIS A 68 -11.57 -2.86 -6.67
CA HIS A 68 -12.82 -2.56 -5.99
C HIS A 68 -12.62 -2.63 -4.47
N GLY A 69 -13.05 -1.60 -3.74
CA GLY A 69 -12.82 -1.46 -2.30
C GLY A 69 -11.57 -0.67 -1.92
N CYS A 70 -10.62 -0.45 -2.84
CA CYS A 70 -9.56 0.54 -2.62
C CYS A 70 -10.20 1.93 -2.53
N LYS A 71 -9.80 2.71 -1.53
CA LYS A 71 -10.07 4.15 -1.55
C LYS A 71 -9.19 4.74 -2.66
N PHE A 72 -9.74 5.71 -3.37
CA PHE A 72 -9.01 6.50 -4.35
C PHE A 72 -9.47 7.94 -4.21
N GLY A 73 -8.56 8.82 -3.80
CA GLY A 73 -8.87 10.22 -3.53
C GLY A 73 -7.92 10.84 -2.52
N TYR A 74 -8.35 11.97 -1.96
CA TYR A 74 -7.54 12.75 -1.02
C TYR A 74 -7.84 12.36 0.43
N ASN A 75 -6.81 11.95 1.14
CA ASN A 75 -6.86 11.71 2.58
C ASN A 75 -6.66 13.05 3.33
N ASN A 76 -7.76 13.62 3.84
CA ASN A 76 -7.74 14.89 4.57
C ASN A 76 -6.97 14.84 5.90
N ILE A 77 -6.83 13.66 6.51
CA ILE A 77 -6.13 13.45 7.78
C ILE A 77 -4.62 13.42 7.53
N ALA A 78 -4.18 12.58 6.59
CA ALA A 78 -2.77 12.45 6.22
C ALA A 78 -2.27 13.57 5.30
N LYS A 79 -3.17 14.40 4.77
CA LYS A 79 -2.90 15.44 3.76
C LYS A 79 -2.23 14.90 2.50
N THR A 80 -2.56 13.67 2.11
CA THR A 80 -1.98 12.98 0.96
C THR A 80 -3.06 12.58 -0.05
N SER A 81 -2.73 12.69 -1.34
CA SER A 81 -3.57 12.12 -2.41
C SER A 81 -3.10 10.70 -2.71
N GLN A 82 -4.04 9.76 -2.84
CA GLN A 82 -3.74 8.44 -3.36
C GLN A 82 -3.55 8.52 -4.87
N ARG A 83 -2.46 7.93 -5.34
CA ARG A 83 -2.04 7.99 -6.74
C ARG A 83 -1.71 6.58 -7.21
N LEU A 84 -2.18 6.25 -8.42
CA LEU A 84 -1.71 5.07 -9.14
C LEU A 84 -0.46 5.45 -9.92
N ILE A 85 0.59 4.65 -9.84
CA ILE A 85 1.84 4.87 -10.58
C ILE A 85 2.02 3.70 -11.52
N SER A 86 2.15 3.98 -12.82
CA SER A 86 2.37 2.93 -13.82
C SER A 86 3.65 2.16 -13.53
N TRP A 87 3.75 0.95 -14.04
CA TRP A 87 5.05 0.30 -14.18
C TRP A 87 5.92 1.08 -15.16
N LYS A 88 7.23 0.87 -15.07
CA LYS A 88 8.19 1.46 -15.99
C LYS A 88 8.04 0.87 -17.39
N ASN A 89 7.78 -0.43 -17.48
CA ASN A 89 7.40 -1.15 -18.69
C ASN A 89 6.73 -2.49 -18.31
N SER A 90 6.45 -3.37 -19.28
CA SER A 90 5.78 -4.66 -19.06
C SER A 90 6.60 -5.67 -18.24
N GLU A 91 7.91 -5.49 -18.12
CA GLU A 91 8.83 -6.42 -17.45
C GLU A 91 9.38 -5.86 -16.14
N ASP A 92 9.39 -4.54 -15.97
CA ASP A 92 9.94 -3.83 -14.82
C ASP A 92 8.81 -3.14 -14.02
N PRO A 93 8.39 -3.72 -12.88
CA PRO A 93 7.33 -3.18 -12.04
C PRO A 93 7.76 -1.96 -11.21
N SER A 94 8.99 -1.46 -11.39
CA SER A 94 9.43 -0.24 -10.75
C SER A 94 8.57 0.96 -11.19
N PRO A 95 8.49 2.02 -10.37
CA PRO A 95 7.68 3.20 -10.68
C PRO A 95 8.05 3.84 -12.04
N GLY A 96 7.08 3.87 -12.95
CA GLY A 96 7.18 4.49 -14.26
C GLY A 96 6.91 5.99 -14.27
N LEU A 97 6.78 6.54 -15.48
CA LEU A 97 6.58 7.97 -15.72
C LEU A 97 5.13 8.43 -15.62
N TYR A 98 4.16 7.53 -15.81
CA TYR A 98 2.75 7.89 -15.79
C TYR A 98 2.16 7.67 -14.40
N SER A 99 1.30 8.58 -14.00
CA SER A 99 0.53 8.41 -12.78
C SER A 99 -0.87 8.98 -12.91
N ARG A 100 -1.80 8.45 -12.13
CA ARG A 100 -3.20 8.87 -12.11
C ARG A 100 -3.61 9.26 -10.71
N GLU A 101 -4.20 10.43 -10.55
CA GLU A 101 -4.68 10.95 -9.27
C GLU A 101 -6.02 11.67 -9.42
N LEU A 102 -6.75 11.79 -8.31
CA LEU A 102 -7.94 12.62 -8.25
C LEU A 102 -7.54 14.06 -7.96
N ASP A 103 -7.88 14.99 -8.84
CA ASP A 103 -7.82 16.41 -8.53
C ASP A 103 -9.02 16.79 -7.67
N THR A 104 -8.77 17.27 -6.46
CA THR A 104 -9.80 17.71 -5.53
C THR A 104 -10.49 19.01 -5.96
N SER A 105 -9.83 19.84 -6.77
CA SER A 105 -10.36 21.13 -7.22
C SER A 105 -11.42 20.93 -8.30
N ASP A 106 -11.11 20.10 -9.28
CA ASP A 106 -11.96 19.83 -10.45
C ASP A 106 -12.79 18.55 -10.31
N ARG A 107 -12.61 17.81 -9.20
CA ARG A 107 -13.23 16.49 -8.94
C ARG A 107 -13.07 15.50 -10.10
N ALA A 108 -11.97 15.61 -10.84
CA ALA A 108 -11.68 14.83 -12.03
C ALA A 108 -10.40 14.00 -11.87
N LEU A 109 -10.31 12.92 -12.64
CA LEU A 109 -9.08 12.13 -12.75
C LEU A 109 -8.09 12.84 -13.66
N LYS A 110 -6.88 13.07 -13.16
CA LYS A 110 -5.76 13.61 -13.96
C LYS A 110 -4.72 12.55 -14.21
N ILE A 111 -4.12 12.62 -15.40
CA ILE A 111 -2.93 11.84 -15.76
C ILE A 111 -1.74 12.79 -15.72
N LEU A 112 -0.71 12.39 -14.99
CA LEU A 112 0.52 13.13 -14.84
C LEU A 112 1.68 12.35 -15.44
N TRP A 113 2.46 13.02 -16.28
CA TRP A 113 3.79 12.62 -16.68
C TRP A 113 4.82 13.11 -15.67
N ASN A 114 5.75 12.21 -15.32
CA ASN A 114 6.79 12.42 -14.30
C ASN A 114 6.24 13.12 -13.04
N ARG A 115 5.04 12.68 -12.60
CA ARG A 115 4.39 13.09 -11.35
C ARG A 115 4.07 14.58 -11.20
N SER A 116 4.28 15.39 -12.24
CA SER A 116 4.28 16.86 -12.15
C SER A 116 3.62 17.54 -13.36
N LYS A 117 3.75 16.98 -14.56
CA LYS A 117 3.22 17.59 -15.79
C LYS A 117 1.90 16.92 -16.16
N ASN A 118 0.81 17.69 -16.28
CA ASN A 118 -0.43 17.17 -16.85
C ASN A 118 -0.18 16.70 -18.29
N TYR A 119 -0.63 15.48 -18.59
CA TYR A 119 -0.59 14.90 -19.93
C TYR A 119 -1.81 15.35 -20.74
#